data_AF-A0A381YCW5-F1
#
_entry.id   AF-A0A381YCW5-F1
#
_cell.length_a   1.000
_cell.length_b   1.000
_cell.length_c   1.000
_cell.angle_alpha   90.00
_cell.angle_beta   90.00
_cell.angle_gamma   90.00
#
_symmetry.space_group_name_H-M   'P 1'
#
loop_
_entity.id
_entity.type
_entity.pdbx_description
1 polymer ?
#
loop_
_entity_poly.entity_id
_entity_poly.type
_entity_poly.pdbx_seq_one_letter_code
_entity_poly.pdbx_strand_id
1 'polypeptide(L)'
;VKGIGKQPCLKSVKLCLSHVPNLVRYGSKPQREIDAHPETLDEILQAARSFENAAAYPPHQTFIGNLTPEDLEGIARPWHSKPLVDASPMGPDGLIVEEGPLLCLTAATDSFNLLRLDPQYIGRHREVLSS
;
A
#
# COMPACT_ATOMS: atom_id res chain seq x y z
N VAL A 1 -22.13 23.61 -35.18
CA VAL A 1 -20.74 23.19 -34.85
C VAL A 1 -20.75 21.68 -34.67
N LYS A 2 -20.06 20.94 -35.56
CA LYS A 2 -19.94 19.47 -35.53
C LYS A 2 -19.27 19.03 -34.22
N GLY A 3 -19.70 17.89 -33.71
CA GLY A 3 -19.48 17.42 -32.33
C GLY A 3 -18.02 17.46 -31.88
N ILE A 4 -17.79 18.16 -30.78
CA ILE A 4 -16.62 17.94 -29.93
C ILE A 4 -16.83 16.53 -29.36
N GLY A 5 -16.19 15.54 -29.97
CA GLY A 5 -16.15 14.19 -29.42
C GLY A 5 -15.67 14.26 -27.97
N LYS A 6 -16.26 13.45 -27.09
CA LYS A 6 -15.85 13.33 -25.67
C LYS A 6 -14.37 12.95 -25.61
N GLN A 7 -13.49 13.94 -25.62
CA GLN A 7 -12.07 13.72 -25.44
C GLN A 7 -11.84 13.22 -24.01
N PRO A 8 -11.01 12.19 -23.81
CA PRO A 8 -10.63 11.78 -22.46
C PRO A 8 -10.07 12.99 -21.72
N CYS A 9 -10.59 13.27 -20.53
CA CYS A 9 -10.08 14.31 -19.65
C CYS A 9 -9.84 13.72 -18.26
N LEU A 10 -8.77 14.16 -17.61
CA LEU A 10 -8.48 13.80 -16.22
C LEU A 10 -9.51 14.49 -15.32
N LYS A 11 -10.21 13.70 -14.51
CA LYS A 11 -11.23 14.20 -13.57
C LYS A 11 -10.68 14.39 -12.17
N SER A 12 -9.71 13.57 -11.78
CA SER A 12 -9.09 13.58 -10.48
C SER A 12 -7.73 12.87 -10.54
N VAL A 13 -6.90 13.16 -9.55
CA VAL A 13 -5.65 12.45 -9.27
C VAL A 13 -5.67 12.11 -7.78
N LYS A 14 -5.19 10.92 -7.42
CA LYS A 14 -5.06 10.45 -6.04
C LYS A 14 -3.71 9.81 -5.85
N LEU A 15 -3.11 10.01 -4.68
CA LEU A 15 -1.90 9.33 -4.25
C LEU A 15 -2.25 7.92 -3.75
N CYS A 16 -1.43 6.93 -4.06
CA CYS A 16 -1.59 5.56 -3.59
C CYS A 16 -0.33 5.12 -2.86
N LEU A 17 -0.48 4.71 -1.59
CA LEU A 17 0.59 4.15 -0.79
C LEU A 17 0.28 2.68 -0.50
N SER A 18 1.05 1.75 -1.07
CA SER A 18 0.79 0.32 -0.88
C SER A 18 1.64 -0.27 0.25
N HIS A 19 0.98 -0.91 1.23
CA HIS A 19 1.63 -1.66 2.29
C HIS A 19 1.92 -3.09 1.82
N VAL A 20 3.17 -3.36 1.44
CA VAL A 20 3.62 -4.59 0.76
C VAL A 20 4.69 -5.35 1.55
N PRO A 21 4.41 -5.80 2.78
CA PRO A 21 5.42 -6.35 3.67
C PRO A 21 6.10 -7.61 3.11
N ASN A 22 5.41 -8.45 2.33
CA ASN A 22 6.01 -9.67 1.79
C ASN A 22 7.01 -9.39 0.67
N LEU A 23 6.98 -8.20 0.07
CA LEU A 23 7.94 -7.84 -0.98
C LEU A 23 9.31 -7.43 -0.41
N VAL A 24 9.41 -7.16 0.90
CA VAL A 24 10.68 -6.77 1.57
C VAL A 24 11.78 -7.81 1.34
N ARG A 25 11.43 -9.10 1.33
CA ARG A 25 12.36 -10.23 1.12
C ARG A 25 13.19 -10.12 -0.17
N TYR A 26 12.69 -9.43 -1.18
CA TYR A 26 13.36 -9.28 -2.48
C TYR A 26 14.38 -8.14 -2.51
N GLY A 27 14.55 -7.39 -1.42
CA GLY A 27 15.62 -6.40 -1.29
C GLY A 27 17.01 -7.06 -1.26
N SER A 28 18.04 -6.37 -1.77
CA SER A 28 19.41 -6.92 -1.86
C SER A 28 19.99 -7.43 -0.54
N LYS A 29 19.70 -6.77 0.59
CA LYS A 29 20.14 -7.24 1.92
C LYS A 29 19.24 -8.38 2.45
N PRO A 30 17.90 -8.21 2.54
CA PRO A 30 17.00 -9.30 2.91
C PRO A 30 17.27 -10.60 2.17
N GLN A 31 17.41 -10.56 0.84
CA GLN A 31 17.67 -11.75 0.02
C GLN A 31 18.98 -12.44 0.42
N ARG A 32 20.08 -11.69 0.55
CA ARG A 32 21.39 -12.26 0.92
C ARG A 32 21.38 -12.90 2.31
N GLU A 33 20.71 -12.27 3.27
CA GLU A 33 20.59 -12.82 4.62
C GLU A 33 19.71 -14.08 4.62
N ILE A 34 18.59 -14.08 3.90
CA ILE A 34 17.72 -15.27 3.76
C ILE A 34 18.47 -16.43 3.07
N ASP A 35 19.28 -16.14 2.05
CA ASP A 35 20.06 -17.17 1.35
C ASP A 35 21.13 -17.79 2.28
N ALA A 36 21.68 -17.01 3.22
CA ALA A 36 22.64 -17.48 4.21
C ALA A 36 21.97 -18.14 5.42
N HIS A 37 20.80 -17.64 5.82
CA HIS A 37 20.06 -17.91 7.05
C HIS A 37 18.54 -17.93 6.75
N PRO A 38 17.97 -19.06 6.30
CA PRO A 38 16.57 -19.13 5.86
C PRO A 38 15.54 -18.69 6.92
N GLU A 39 15.85 -18.87 8.21
CA GLU A 39 15.06 -18.42 9.36
C GLU A 39 14.83 -16.90 9.39
N THR A 40 15.74 -16.13 8.77
CA THR A 40 15.63 -14.67 8.67
C THR A 40 14.36 -14.22 7.94
N LEU A 41 13.78 -15.06 7.07
CA LEU A 41 12.51 -14.74 6.44
C LEU A 41 11.39 -14.57 7.47
N ASP A 42 11.28 -15.51 8.42
CA ASP A 42 10.24 -15.45 9.44
C ASP A 42 10.47 -14.26 10.38
N GLU A 43 11.72 -13.95 10.71
CA GLU A 43 12.09 -12.77 11.50
C GLU A 43 11.68 -11.46 10.80
N ILE A 44 11.94 -11.34 9.48
CA ILE A 44 11.56 -10.18 8.69
C ILE A 44 10.03 -10.03 8.67
N LEU A 45 9.31 -11.11 8.41
CA LEU A 45 7.84 -11.08 8.33
C LEU A 45 7.21 -10.75 9.68
N GLN A 46 7.76 -11.28 10.79
CA GLN A 46 7.30 -10.96 12.15
C GLN A 46 7.61 -9.51 12.56
N ALA A 47 8.72 -8.96 12.08
CA ALA A 47 9.09 -7.57 12.34
C ALA A 47 8.33 -6.55 11.46
N ALA A 48 7.67 -7.00 10.40
CA ALA A 48 6.88 -6.14 9.53
C ALA A 48 5.64 -5.61 10.26
N ARG A 49 5.27 -4.35 9.98
CA ARG A 49 4.05 -3.76 10.55
C ARG A 49 2.81 -4.42 9.96
N SER A 50 1.75 -4.53 10.77
CA SER A 50 0.41 -4.82 10.25
C SER A 50 -0.09 -3.66 9.37
N PHE A 51 -1.11 -3.92 8.55
CA PHE A 51 -1.72 -2.89 7.72
C PHE A 51 -2.32 -1.76 8.58
N GLU A 52 -2.97 -2.09 9.68
CA GLU A 52 -3.60 -1.14 10.60
C GLU A 52 -2.54 -0.21 11.21
N ASN A 53 -1.40 -0.77 11.62
CA ASN A 53 -0.28 0.02 12.14
C ASN A 53 0.35 0.92 11.08
N ALA A 54 0.41 0.45 9.82
CA ALA A 54 0.87 1.26 8.70
C ALA A 54 -0.14 2.38 8.37
N ALA A 55 -1.43 2.09 8.39
CA ALA A 55 -2.49 3.06 8.18
C ALA A 55 -2.51 4.13 9.29
N ALA A 56 -2.34 3.73 10.54
CA ALA A 56 -2.32 4.63 11.69
C ALA A 56 -1.05 5.48 11.80
N TYR A 57 -0.05 5.30 10.94
CA TYR A 57 1.21 6.03 11.02
C TYR A 57 1.00 7.51 10.61
N PRO A 58 1.25 8.51 11.49
CA PRO A 58 0.90 9.91 11.21
C PRO A 58 1.47 10.48 9.90
N PRO A 59 2.72 10.17 9.49
CA PRO A 59 3.22 10.59 8.19
C PRO A 59 2.46 10.01 7.00
N HIS A 60 1.98 8.76 7.07
CA HIS A 60 1.14 8.20 6.01
C HIS A 60 -0.23 8.90 5.96
N GLN A 61 -0.79 9.23 7.12
CA GLN A 61 -2.04 10.00 7.22
C GLN A 61 -1.89 11.43 6.65
N THR A 62 -0.72 12.04 6.85
CA THR A 62 -0.38 13.31 6.23
C THR A 62 -0.23 13.16 4.71
N PHE A 63 0.41 12.08 4.24
CA PHE A 63 0.59 11.81 2.82
C PHE A 63 -0.73 11.64 2.05
N ILE A 64 -1.76 11.06 2.67
CA ILE A 64 -3.09 10.90 2.06
C ILE A 64 -4.05 12.07 2.35
N GLY A 65 -3.59 13.10 3.07
CA GLY A 65 -4.34 14.34 3.33
C GLY A 65 -5.31 14.28 4.51
N ASN A 66 -5.25 13.25 5.38
CA ASN A 66 -6.07 13.19 6.59
C ASN A 66 -5.51 14.08 7.72
N LEU A 67 -4.22 14.37 7.68
CA LEU A 67 -3.56 15.37 8.51
C LEU A 67 -2.90 16.42 7.62
N THR A 68 -2.85 17.66 8.07
CA THR A 68 -1.99 18.68 7.46
C THR A 68 -0.54 18.49 7.90
N PRO A 69 0.45 19.02 7.15
CA PRO A 69 1.85 19.04 7.61
C PRO A 69 2.02 19.72 8.98
N GLU A 70 1.24 20.77 9.26
CA GLU A 70 1.22 21.47 10.54
C GLU A 70 0.68 20.59 11.68
N ASP A 71 -0.37 19.80 11.43
CA ASP A 71 -0.87 18.81 12.40
C ASP A 71 0.20 17.76 12.72
N LEU A 72 0.95 17.30 11.70
CA LEU A 72 2.04 16.35 11.89
C LEU A 72 3.20 16.93 12.70
N GLU A 73 3.54 18.20 12.48
CA GLU A 73 4.56 18.91 13.26
C GLU A 73 4.21 18.99 14.75
N GLY A 74 2.91 19.11 15.06
CA GLY A 74 2.39 19.05 16.43
C GLY A 74 2.55 17.68 17.11
N ILE A 75 2.82 16.60 16.37
CA ILE A 75 3.02 15.26 16.91
C ILE A 75 4.50 15.03 17.24
N ALA A 76 4.78 14.82 18.53
CA ALA A 76 6.13 14.56 19.02
C ALA A 76 6.75 13.30 18.37
N ARG A 77 8.02 13.43 17.97
CA ARG A 77 8.82 12.31 17.45
C ARG A 77 9.29 11.39 18.59
N PRO A 78 9.50 10.09 18.33
CA PRO A 78 9.39 9.43 17.02
C PRO A 78 7.95 9.01 16.68
N TRP A 79 7.50 9.32 15.47
CA TRP A 79 6.11 9.12 15.05
C TRP A 79 5.63 7.66 15.06
N HIS A 80 6.55 6.69 14.93
CA HIS A 80 6.16 5.28 14.93
C HIS A 80 5.68 4.81 16.32
N SER A 81 5.93 5.59 17.36
CA SER A 81 5.44 5.36 18.74
C SER A 81 4.11 6.06 19.02
N LYS A 82 3.53 6.74 18.02
CA LYS A 82 2.33 7.59 18.13
C LYS A 82 1.32 7.25 17.03
N PRO A 83 0.82 6.00 16.94
CA PRO A 83 -0.23 5.67 15.98
C PRO A 83 -1.48 6.50 16.28
N LEU A 84 -2.17 6.96 15.23
CA LEU A 84 -3.46 7.61 15.37
C LEU A 84 -4.54 6.58 15.72
N VAL A 85 -5.46 6.96 16.60
CA VAL A 85 -6.66 6.18 16.91
C VAL A 85 -7.66 6.33 15.77
N ASP A 86 -8.34 5.24 15.40
CA ASP A 86 -9.38 5.20 14.35
C ASP A 86 -8.94 5.78 13.00
N ALA A 87 -7.68 5.56 12.63
CA ALA A 87 -7.12 6.06 11.37
C ALA A 87 -7.81 5.41 10.15
N SER A 88 -8.27 6.26 9.22
CA SER A 88 -8.81 5.81 7.94
C SER A 88 -7.68 5.58 6.93
N PRO A 89 -7.67 4.47 6.18
CA PRO A 89 -6.75 4.29 5.06
C PRO A 89 -7.12 5.15 3.85
N MET A 90 -8.24 5.87 3.87
CA MET A 90 -8.68 6.77 2.81
C MET A 90 -8.60 8.22 3.28
N GLY A 91 -8.15 9.11 2.38
CA GLY A 91 -8.13 10.54 2.60
C GLY A 91 -8.45 11.37 1.35
N PRO A 92 -8.51 12.70 1.48
CA PRO A 92 -8.86 13.60 0.40
C PRO A 92 -7.82 13.61 -0.72
N ASP A 93 -6.55 13.31 -0.44
CA ASP A 93 -5.48 13.33 -1.44
C ASP A 93 -5.08 11.93 -1.91
N GLY A 94 -5.43 10.88 -1.17
CA GLY A 94 -5.00 9.54 -1.51
C GLY A 94 -5.59 8.42 -0.66
N LEU A 95 -4.98 7.25 -0.80
CA LEU A 95 -5.34 6.05 -0.06
C LEU A 95 -4.12 5.18 0.23
N ILE A 96 -4.23 4.40 1.30
CA ILE A 96 -3.29 3.35 1.68
C ILE A 96 -3.95 2.01 1.32
N VAL A 97 -3.22 1.16 0.60
CA VAL A 97 -3.77 -0.08 0.03
C VAL A 97 -3.00 -1.28 0.56
N GLU A 98 -3.72 -2.34 0.91
CA GLU A 98 -3.11 -3.62 1.28
C GLU A 98 -2.39 -4.28 0.10
N GLU A 99 -1.46 -5.19 0.40
CA GLU A 99 -0.69 -5.91 -0.61
C GLU A 99 -1.57 -6.71 -1.60
N GLY A 100 -2.61 -7.39 -1.10
CA GLY A 100 -3.44 -8.28 -1.91
C GLY A 100 -4.13 -7.59 -3.08
N PRO A 101 -4.89 -6.49 -2.85
CA PRO A 101 -5.47 -5.70 -3.93
C PRO A 101 -4.44 -5.19 -4.95
N LEU A 102 -3.26 -4.74 -4.50
CA LEU A 102 -2.19 -4.32 -5.40
C LEU A 102 -1.71 -5.47 -6.29
N LEU A 103 -1.43 -6.64 -5.71
CA LEU A 103 -0.97 -7.80 -6.46
C LEU A 103 -2.04 -8.28 -7.45
N CYS A 104 -3.30 -8.31 -7.05
CA CYS A 104 -4.41 -8.68 -7.93
C CYS A 104 -4.55 -7.71 -9.11
N LEU A 105 -4.47 -6.39 -8.87
CA LEU A 105 -4.50 -5.39 -9.94
C LEU A 105 -3.29 -5.50 -10.87
N THR A 106 -2.11 -5.75 -10.31
CA THR A 106 -0.87 -5.97 -11.09
C THR A 106 -1.02 -7.19 -11.99
N ALA A 107 -1.51 -8.31 -11.45
CA ALA A 107 -1.73 -9.54 -12.22
C ALA A 107 -2.79 -9.34 -13.32
N ALA A 108 -3.85 -8.58 -13.04
CA ALA A 108 -4.91 -8.29 -14.01
C ALA A 108 -4.44 -7.38 -15.17
N THR A 109 -3.38 -6.60 -14.97
CA THR A 109 -2.83 -5.66 -15.97
C THR A 109 -1.53 -6.16 -16.61
N ASP A 110 -1.01 -7.29 -16.15
CA ASP A 110 0.21 -7.90 -16.66
C ASP A 110 -0.01 -8.56 -18.03
N SER A 111 0.28 -7.80 -19.09
CA SER A 111 0.15 -8.26 -20.48
C SER A 111 1.14 -9.37 -20.85
N PHE A 112 2.16 -9.62 -20.03
CA PHE A 112 3.19 -10.63 -20.26
C PHE A 112 3.01 -11.88 -19.40
N ASN A 113 2.05 -11.89 -18.48
CA ASN A 113 1.69 -13.05 -17.65
C ASN A 113 2.90 -13.61 -16.86
N LEU A 114 3.72 -12.70 -16.33
CA LEU A 114 4.86 -12.95 -15.46
C LEU A 114 4.42 -13.15 -14.00
N LEU A 115 3.35 -12.47 -13.58
CA LEU A 115 2.78 -12.60 -12.24
C LEU A 115 1.65 -13.63 -12.25
N ARG A 116 1.84 -14.75 -11.56
CA ARG A 116 0.78 -15.72 -11.29
C ARG A 116 0.43 -15.74 -9.82
N LEU A 117 -0.86 -15.58 -9.53
CA LEU A 117 -1.40 -15.66 -8.19
C LEU A 117 -2.24 -16.93 -8.05
N ASP A 118 -2.20 -17.51 -6.85
CA ASP A 118 -3.08 -18.63 -6.51
C ASP A 118 -4.56 -18.22 -6.66
N PRO A 119 -5.43 -19.02 -7.29
CA PRO A 119 -6.84 -18.67 -7.45
C PRO A 119 -7.59 -18.39 -6.13
N GLN A 120 -7.23 -19.08 -5.04
CA GLN A 120 -7.77 -18.81 -3.70
C GLN A 120 -7.29 -17.47 -3.17
N TYR A 121 -6.02 -17.11 -3.44
CA TYR A 121 -5.50 -15.79 -3.10
C TYR A 121 -6.28 -14.68 -3.82
N ILE A 122 -6.51 -14.81 -5.12
CA ILE A 122 -7.33 -13.86 -5.89
C ILE A 122 -8.75 -13.78 -5.30
N GLY A 123 -9.36 -14.94 -4.98
CA GLY A 123 -10.68 -15.02 -4.38
C GLY A 123 -10.81 -14.21 -3.09
N ARG A 124 -9.79 -14.22 -2.23
CA ARG A 124 -9.78 -13.46 -0.95
C ARG A 124 -9.69 -11.95 -1.13
N HIS A 125 -9.17 -11.45 -2.25
CA HIS A 125 -8.91 -10.02 -2.45
C HIS A 125 -9.76 -9.36 -3.55
N ARG A 126 -10.60 -10.14 -4.24
CA ARG A 126 -11.43 -9.66 -5.36
C ARG A 126 -12.53 -8.67 -4.94
N GLU A 127 -13.04 -8.80 -3.72
CA GLU A 127 -14.13 -7.95 -3.21
C GLU A 127 -13.70 -6.48 -3.10
N VAL A 128 -12.44 -6.23 -2.70
CA VAL A 128 -11.89 -4.88 -2.53
C VAL A 128 -11.78 -4.11 -3.86
N LEU A 129 -11.61 -4.81 -4.99
CA LEU A 129 -11.45 -4.20 -6.32
C LEU A 129 -12.76 -3.96 -7.07
N SER A 130 -13.89 -4.40 -6.51
CA SER A 130 -15.22 -4.34 -7.16
C SER A 130 -16.09 -3.18 -6.68
N SER A 131 -15.54 -2.30 -5.83
CA SER A 131 -16.20 -1.14 -5.21
C SER A 131 -15.70 0.16 -5.81
#